data_AF-A0A4U0U772-F1
#
_entry.id   AF-A0A4U0U772-F1
#
_cell.length_a   1.000
_cell.length_b   1.000
_cell.length_c   1.000
_cell.angle_alpha   90.00
_cell.angle_beta   90.00
_cell.angle_gamma   90.00
#
_symmetry.space_group_name_H-M   'P 1'
#
loop_
_entity.id
_entity.type
_entity.pdbx_description
1 polymer ?
#
loop_
_entity_poly.entity_id
_entity_poly.type
_entity_poly.pdbx_seq_one_letter_code
_entity_poly.pdbx_strand_id
1 'polypeptide(L)' 'MGWGYYVAEPNSYLAVTGAHIDGVKIIKKCMVYPFQKVTKIANTPFDFSMSLQAMTSEKL' A
#
# COMPACT_ATOMS: atom_id res chain seq x y z
N MET A 1 -10.98 4.44 14.71
CA MET A 1 -10.47 3.19 14.10
C MET A 1 -11.02 2.04 14.92
N GLY A 2 -12.10 1.42 14.44
CA GLY A 2 -12.79 0.33 15.14
C GLY A 2 -12.21 -1.03 14.77
N TRP A 3 -12.44 -2.02 15.64
CA TRP A 3 -12.24 -3.43 15.34
C TRP A 3 -13.37 -3.91 14.41
N GLY A 4 -13.08 -4.82 13.49
CA GLY A 4 -14.06 -5.24 12.48
C GLY A 4 -13.48 -6.06 11.34
N TYR A 5 -14.34 -6.48 10.42
CA TYR A 5 -13.93 -7.25 9.25
C TYR A 5 -13.75 -6.35 8.03
N TYR A 6 -12.58 -6.45 7.40
CA TYR A 6 -12.18 -5.60 6.28
C TYR A 6 -11.88 -6.45 5.04
N VAL A 7 -12.30 -5.95 3.88
CA VAL A 7 -12.12 -6.59 2.57
C VAL A 7 -11.54 -5.57 1.59
N ALA A 8 -10.47 -5.96 0.89
CA ALA A 8 -9.86 -5.17 -0.17
C ALA A 8 -10.67 -5.29 -1.47
N GLU A 9 -10.53 -4.28 -2.33
CA GLU A 9 -11.03 -4.35 -3.70
C GLU A 9 -10.17 -5.32 -4.55
N PRO A 10 -10.67 -5.77 -5.71
CA PRO A 10 -9.93 -6.70 -6.56
C PRO A 10 -8.55 -6.19 -6.99
N ASN A 11 -8.41 -4.88 -7.16
CA ASN A 11 -7.17 -4.19 -7.59
C ASN A 11 -6.27 -3.73 -6.42
N SER A 12 -6.65 -3.97 -5.17
CA SER A 12 -5.92 -3.50 -3.99
C SER A 12 -5.68 -4.61 -2.96
N TYR A 13 -4.81 -4.36 -1.99
CA TYR A 13 -4.55 -5.24 -0.86
C TYR A 13 -4.65 -4.47 0.45
N LEU A 14 -4.93 -5.16 1.57
CA LEU A 14 -4.83 -4.59 2.90
C LEU A 14 -3.42 -4.83 3.43
N ALA A 15 -2.77 -3.75 3.86
CA ALA A 15 -1.58 -3.79 4.70
C ALA A 15 -2.02 -3.64 6.16
N VAL A 16 -1.77 -4.67 6.97
CA VAL A 16 -2.14 -4.72 8.39
C VAL A 16 -0.87 -4.79 9.23
N THR A 17 -0.83 -4.01 10.31
CA THR A 17 0.25 -3.98 11.29
C THR A 17 -0.32 -3.79 12.70
N GLY A 18 0.53 -3.86 13.73
CA GLY A 18 0.16 -3.64 15.12
C GLY A 18 0.21 -4.92 15.95
N ALA A 19 -0.68 -5.04 16.94
CA ALA A 19 -0.62 -6.14 17.90
C ALA A 19 -0.58 -7.53 17.22
N HIS A 20 0.36 -8.37 17.64
CA HIS A 20 0.60 -9.73 17.10
C HIS A 20 1.01 -9.78 15.61
N ILE A 21 1.51 -8.67 15.06
CA ILE A 21 2.10 -8.61 13.72
C ILE A 21 3.47 -7.95 13.84
N ASP A 22 4.55 -8.74 13.69
CA ASP A 22 5.92 -8.25 13.86
C ASP A 22 6.37 -7.26 12.78
N GLY A 23 5.67 -7.23 11.64
CA GLY A 23 5.92 -6.31 10.55
C GLY A 23 4.65 -5.88 9.85
N VAL A 24 4.52 -6.26 8.58
CA VAL A 24 3.37 -5.95 7.74
C VAL A 24 2.80 -7.23 7.16
N LYS A 25 1.51 -7.45 7.38
CA LYS A 25 0.74 -8.52 6.77
C LYS A 25 -0.03 -7.98 5.57
N ILE A 26 0.25 -8.53 4.39
CA ILE A 26 -0.48 -8.20 3.15
C ILE A 26 -1.54 -9.26 2.90
N ILE A 27 -2.82 -8.86 2.90
CA ILE A 27 -3.93 -9.80 2.76
C ILE A 27 -5.13 -9.15 2.06
N LYS A 28 -5.94 -9.97 1.36
CA LYS A 28 -7.17 -9.49 0.70
C LYS A 28 -8.33 -9.24 1.65
N LYS A 29 -8.43 -10.01 2.73
CA LYS A 29 -9.51 -9.90 3.71
C LYS A 29 -9.01 -10.30 5.08
N CYS A 30 -9.38 -9.58 6.13
CA CYS A 30 -9.00 -9.91 7.50
C CYS A 30 -9.91 -9.28 8.53
N MET A 31 -9.96 -9.91 9.70
CA MET A 31 -10.45 -9.28 10.91
C MET A 31 -9.33 -8.42 11.50
N VAL A 32 -9.63 -7.15 11.76
CA VAL A 32 -8.72 -6.20 12.43
C VAL A 32 -9.14 -6.09 13.87
N TYR A 33 -8.23 -6.43 14.78
CA TYR A 33 -8.43 -6.40 16.22
C TYR A 33 -8.05 -5.05 16.82
N PRO A 34 -8.44 -4.76 18.08
CA PRO A 34 -7.93 -3.59 18.80
C PRO A 34 -6.40 -3.53 18.76
N PHE A 35 -5.85 -2.31 18.67
CA PHE A 35 -4.41 -2.03 18.53
C PHE A 35 -3.76 -2.50 17.20
N GLN A 36 -4.55 -3.01 16.24
CA GLN A 36 -4.10 -3.20 14.86
C GLN A 36 -4.46 -1.99 14.01
N LYS A 37 -3.61 -1.70 13.02
CA LYS A 37 -3.81 -0.66 12.01
C LYS A 37 -3.93 -1.33 10.65
N VAL A 38 -4.86 -0.85 9.83
CA VAL A 38 -5.09 -1.34 8.48
C VAL A 38 -5.04 -0.18 7.49
N THR A 39 -4.44 -0.39 6.32
CA THR A 39 -4.40 0.57 5.22
C THR A 39 -4.55 -0.18 3.90
N LYS A 40 -5.25 0.42 2.93
CA LYS A 40 -5.38 -0.13 1.58
C LYS A 40 -4.19 0.32 0.74
N ILE A 41 -3.55 -0.62 0.06
CA ILE A 41 -2.49 -0.37 -0.93
C ILE A 41 -2.99 -0.75 -2.32
N ALA A 42 -2.75 0.11 -3.31
CA ALA A 42 -3.09 -0.17 -4.70
C ALA A 42 -2.00 -1.05 -5.35
N ASN A 43 -2.42 -1.99 -6.20
CA ASN A 43 -1.48 -2.84 -6.97
C ASN A 43 -1.03 -2.18 -8.28
N THR A 44 -1.54 -0.99 -8.60
CA THR A 44 -1.06 -0.25 -9.77
C THR A 44 0.39 0.12 -9.53
N PRO A 45 1.33 -0.20 -10.44
CA PRO A 45 2.69 0.28 -10.33
C PRO A 45 2.60 1.80 -10.22
N PHE A 46 3.11 2.33 -9.11
CA PHE A 46 3.28 3.77 -8.96
C PHE A 46 4.17 4.18 -10.12
N ASP A 47 3.60 4.95 -11.06
CA ASP A 47 4.33 5.60 -12.13
C ASP A 47 5.44 6.42 -11.45
N PHE A 48 6.65 5.85 -11.41
CA PHE A 48 7.83 6.69 -11.51
C PHE A 48 7.68 7.32 -12.89
N SER A 49 6.98 8.45 -12.93
CA SER A 49 7.23 9.53 -13.87
C SER A 49 8.73 9.80 -13.71
N MET A 50 9.51 9.03 -14.43
CA MET A 50 10.88 9.34 -14.71
C MET A 50 10.75 10.56 -15.61
N SER A 51 10.58 11.73 -15.00
CA SER A 51 10.95 12.98 -15.64
C SER A 51 12.47 13.00 -15.72
N LEU A 52 13.05 11.99 -16.36
CA LEU A 52 14.30 12.16 -17.06
C LEU A 52 13.93 13.12 -18.19
N GLN A 53 13.92 14.41 -17.85
CA GLN A 53 14.26 15.45 -18.81
C GLN A 53 15.73 15.22 -19.17
N ALA A 54 16.00 14.12 -19.88
CA ALA A 54 17.11 14.03 -20.80
C ALA A 54 16.70 14.87 -22.02
N MET A 55 16.49 16.17 -21.81
CA MET A 55 16.65 17.13 -22.88
C MET A 55 18.16 17.25 -23.05
N THR A 56 18.63 16.35 -23.90
CA THR A 56 19.98 16.16 -24.39
C THR A 56 20.73 17.47 -24.58
N SER A 57 21.97 17.48 -24.08
CA SER A 57 23.10 18.25 -24.59
C SER A 57 22.81 19.70 -24.91
N GLU A 58 23.14 20.59 -23.97
CA GLU A 58 23.44 21.97 -24.29
C GLU A 58 24.26 22.02 -25.57
N LYS A 59 23.63 22.65 -26.55
CA LYS A 59 24.08 22.90 -27.90
C LYS A 59 25.04 24.09 -27.84
N LEU A 60 26.15 23.96 -28.59
CA LEU A 60 27.19 24.94 -28.96
C LEU A 60 28.40 25.05 -28.02
#